data_AF-A0AA38XD63-F1
#
_entry.id   AF-A0AA38XD63-F1
#
_cell.length_a   1.000
_cell.length_b   1.000
_cell.length_c   1.000
_cell.angle_alpha   90.00
_cell.angle_beta   90.00
_cell.angle_gamma   90.00
#
_symmetry.space_group_name_H-M   'P 1'
#
loop_
_entity.id
_entity.type
_entity.pdbx_description
1 polymer ?
#
loop_
_entity_poly.entity_id
_entity_poly.type
_entity_poly.pdbx_seq_one_letter_code
_entity_poly.pdbx_strand_id
1 'polypeptide(L)'
;MIIRQFCARHGRTVLTQSSRTCSRSYATTISDDNPMFRPSERDRKGVTRIPGHPDDPSSILDTIDLAPTPATRLLDEMINSEQESISSLRASVNAHMAARPPSSKSISSTTAPPNTPDPLPFRNLKELNRHRRSVQKASRGGTHLSQTYDPSSILHRPPVADDLTLPMLLANQTHLGHHTSLWNPSNSGYIFGIRDEIHIISLDITYAYLKRAAKVVQAVAERGGIVLFVGTRDGMVDITVNSARLAEGYHIFHRWVPGSLTNGQQILGSGGVKIVDMNDNVLTQYDDLLSRGSHQVMRPDLVVCLNPIENQVCLHECGVFNVPTIGIVDTDANPTWVTYPIPANDDSFRSVALIGGILGNAGKEGQRLRKLKASEGQATYDTSLVRGKLAALEELAALDVDNSSSSEAAKD
;
A
#
# COMPACT_ATOMS: atom_id res chain seq x y z
N MET A 1 21.07 -21.15 -2.73
CA MET A 1 20.78 -20.01 -3.59
C MET A 1 19.29 -19.75 -3.67
N ILE A 2 18.82 -18.66 -3.05
CA ILE A 2 17.50 -18.10 -3.32
C ILE A 2 17.71 -16.77 -4.02
N ILE A 3 17.23 -16.67 -5.24
CA ILE A 3 17.32 -15.46 -6.04
C ILE A 3 16.44 -14.39 -5.39
N ARG A 4 17.06 -13.33 -4.86
CA ARG A 4 16.39 -12.29 -4.08
C ARG A 4 16.61 -10.91 -4.75
N GLN A 5 15.52 -10.31 -5.22
CA GLN A 5 15.43 -8.93 -5.74
C GLN A 5 15.91 -7.90 -4.68
N PHE A 6 16.41 -6.73 -5.05
CA PHE A 6 16.71 -5.66 -4.09
C PHE A 6 16.27 -4.31 -4.65
N CYS A 7 15.36 -3.63 -3.94
CA CYS A 7 15.14 -2.20 -4.12
C CYS A 7 16.34 -1.42 -3.57
N ALA A 8 17.01 -0.68 -4.44
CA ALA A 8 18.21 0.08 -4.15
C ALA A 8 18.02 1.08 -3.00
N ARG A 9 18.91 1.02 -1.99
CA ARG A 9 19.21 2.12 -1.08
C ARG A 9 20.21 3.05 -1.77
N HIS A 10 19.82 4.30 -2.01
CA HIS A 10 20.76 5.34 -2.41
C HIS A 10 21.59 5.81 -1.22
N GLY A 11 22.91 5.69 -1.36
CA GLY A 11 23.92 6.28 -0.50
C GLY A 11 24.08 7.78 -0.79
N ARG A 12 24.47 8.50 0.26
CA ARG A 12 24.75 9.93 0.31
C ARG A 12 25.88 10.34 -0.65
N THR A 13 25.64 11.40 -1.42
CA THR A 13 26.70 12.29 -1.91
C THR A 13 26.29 13.73 -1.59
N VAL A 14 27.18 14.44 -0.91
CA VAL A 14 27.06 15.85 -0.54
C VAL A 14 27.52 16.68 -1.73
N LEU A 15 26.63 17.48 -2.33
CA LEU A 15 27.01 18.68 -3.07
C LEU A 15 25.92 19.76 -2.89
N THR A 16 26.34 20.82 -2.19
CA THR A 16 26.11 22.25 -2.46
C THR A 16 24.70 22.76 -2.81
N GLN A 17 24.26 23.71 -1.98
CA GLN A 17 23.16 24.63 -2.20
C GLN A 17 23.14 25.24 -3.62
N SER A 18 21.98 25.19 -4.26
CA SER A 18 21.56 26.24 -5.19
C SER A 18 20.05 26.42 -5.11
N SER A 19 19.66 27.69 -5.14
CA SER A 19 18.38 28.28 -4.82
C SER A 19 17.31 28.06 -5.89
N ARG A 20 16.05 27.96 -5.42
CA ARG A 20 14.77 28.24 -6.13
C ARG A 20 14.41 27.27 -7.26
N THR A 21 13.27 26.58 -7.11
CA THR A 21 12.02 26.93 -7.83
C THR A 21 10.86 25.99 -7.46
N CYS A 22 9.72 26.61 -7.13
CA CYS A 22 8.34 26.20 -7.34
C CYS A 22 7.91 24.75 -7.04
N SER A 23 7.36 24.54 -5.84
CA SER A 23 6.47 23.42 -5.54
C SER A 23 5.16 23.58 -6.32
N ARG A 24 4.92 22.72 -7.33
CA ARG A 24 3.61 22.59 -7.98
C ARG A 24 2.79 21.58 -7.19
N SER A 25 2.08 22.09 -6.19
CA SER A 25 0.98 21.37 -5.53
C SER A 25 -0.12 21.11 -6.55
N TYR A 26 -0.42 19.83 -6.82
CA TYR A 26 -1.65 19.44 -7.50
C TYR A 26 -2.82 19.68 -6.55
N ALA A 27 -3.40 20.87 -6.63
CA ALA A 27 -4.69 21.17 -6.04
C ALA A 27 -5.77 20.60 -6.97
N THR A 28 -6.59 19.71 -6.44
CA THR A 28 -7.86 19.28 -7.02
C THR A 28 -8.87 20.41 -6.92
N THR A 29 -8.77 21.35 -7.85
CA THR A 29 -9.86 22.26 -8.22
C THR A 29 -9.90 22.25 -9.73
N ILE A 30 -10.86 21.52 -10.29
CA ILE A 30 -11.22 21.66 -11.70
C ILE A 30 -11.70 23.10 -11.86
N SER A 31 -10.87 23.91 -12.49
CA SER A 31 -11.24 25.23 -13.01
C SER A 31 -11.91 24.97 -14.36
N ASP A 32 -13.17 25.37 -14.50
CA ASP A 32 -13.95 25.26 -15.74
C ASP A 32 -13.38 26.11 -16.90
N ASP A 33 -12.30 26.86 -16.67
CA ASP A 33 -11.68 27.77 -17.64
C ASP A 33 -10.30 27.30 -18.14
N ASN A 34 -10.08 25.99 -18.28
CA ASN A 34 -8.84 25.47 -18.87
C ASN A 34 -8.94 25.38 -20.42
N PRO A 35 -8.17 26.16 -21.20
CA PRO A 35 -8.28 26.20 -22.66
C PRO A 35 -7.87 24.90 -23.36
N MET A 36 -7.22 23.97 -22.66
CA MET A 36 -6.78 22.67 -23.20
C MET A 36 -7.95 21.68 -23.42
N PHE A 37 -9.11 21.92 -22.79
CA PHE A 37 -10.32 21.09 -22.92
C PHE A 37 -11.44 21.77 -23.73
N ARG A 38 -11.14 22.88 -24.43
CA ARG A 38 -12.11 23.47 -25.36
C ARG A 38 -12.23 22.55 -26.60
N PRO A 39 -13.45 22.15 -27.01
CA PRO A 39 -13.66 21.45 -28.27
C PRO A 39 -13.11 22.28 -29.42
N SER A 40 -12.54 21.62 -30.44
CA SER A 40 -12.02 22.31 -31.62
C SER A 40 -13.16 23.00 -32.39
N GLU A 41 -12.91 24.06 -33.14
CA GLU A 41 -13.95 24.74 -33.95
C GLU A 41 -14.61 23.81 -34.99
N ARG A 42 -14.02 22.64 -35.27
CA ARG A 42 -14.65 21.61 -36.12
C ARG A 42 -15.70 20.77 -35.40
N ASP A 43 -15.61 20.64 -34.07
CA ASP A 43 -16.59 19.91 -33.24
C ASP A 43 -17.85 20.73 -32.95
N ARG A 44 -17.85 22.03 -33.28
CA ARG A 44 -19.05 22.89 -33.23
C ARG A 44 -20.05 22.62 -34.35
N LYS A 45 -19.67 21.88 -35.39
CA LYS A 45 -20.61 21.48 -36.44
C LYS A 45 -21.31 20.20 -35.98
N GLY A 46 -22.61 20.34 -35.74
CA GLY A 46 -23.45 19.35 -35.09
C GLY A 46 -23.27 17.92 -35.62
N VAL A 47 -23.42 16.98 -34.68
CA VAL A 47 -23.59 15.56 -34.91
C VAL A 47 -24.47 15.35 -36.16
N THR A 48 -23.99 14.55 -37.11
CA THR A 48 -24.79 14.10 -38.26
C THR A 48 -26.02 13.36 -37.73
N ARG A 49 -27.16 14.04 -37.74
CA ARG A 49 -28.46 13.49 -37.32
C ARG A 49 -29.05 12.66 -38.46
N ILE A 50 -29.52 11.46 -38.13
CA ILE A 50 -30.25 10.58 -39.03
C ILE A 50 -31.70 11.12 -39.13
N PRO A 51 -32.25 11.38 -40.33
CA PRO A 51 -33.61 11.88 -40.46
C PRO A 51 -34.63 10.91 -39.84
N GLY A 52 -35.47 11.39 -38.92
CA GLY A 52 -36.55 10.61 -38.29
C GLY A 52 -36.26 10.01 -36.91
N HIS A 53 -35.18 10.43 -36.23
CA HIS A 53 -34.96 10.09 -34.82
C HIS A 53 -35.93 10.85 -33.91
N PRO A 54 -36.43 10.28 -32.81
CA PRO A 54 -37.32 10.96 -31.85
C PRO A 54 -36.77 12.23 -31.18
N ASP A 55 -35.49 12.57 -31.40
CA ASP A 55 -34.84 13.80 -30.89
C ASP A 55 -34.65 14.86 -32.00
N ASP A 56 -35.32 14.67 -33.15
CA ASP A 56 -35.30 15.59 -34.27
C ASP A 56 -36.41 16.65 -34.10
N PRO A 57 -36.07 17.95 -33.96
CA PRO A 57 -37.04 19.03 -33.76
C PRO A 57 -37.94 19.29 -34.98
N SER A 58 -37.75 18.54 -36.07
CA SER A 58 -38.64 18.52 -37.23
C SER A 58 -39.80 17.51 -37.11
N SER A 59 -39.91 16.81 -35.97
CA SER A 59 -41.10 16.04 -35.61
C SER A 59 -42.32 16.95 -35.52
N ILE A 60 -43.27 16.74 -36.43
CA ILE A 60 -44.57 17.43 -36.52
C ILE A 60 -45.42 17.29 -35.24
N LEU A 61 -45.00 16.45 -34.27
CA LEU A 61 -45.72 16.23 -33.02
C LEU A 61 -45.41 17.24 -31.90
N ASP A 62 -44.30 17.99 -31.97
CA ASP A 62 -43.90 18.95 -30.93
C ASP A 62 -44.31 20.41 -31.22
N THR A 63 -44.96 20.67 -32.36
CA THR A 63 -45.42 22.02 -32.76
C THR A 63 -46.88 22.31 -32.40
N ILE A 64 -47.53 21.41 -31.67
CA ILE A 64 -48.88 21.64 -31.15
C ILE A 64 -48.73 22.18 -29.73
N ASP A 65 -48.93 23.49 -29.55
CA ASP A 65 -49.14 24.11 -28.23
C ASP A 65 -50.40 23.51 -27.60
N LEU A 66 -50.24 22.36 -26.94
CA LEU A 66 -51.29 21.76 -26.13
C LEU A 66 -51.45 22.61 -24.87
N ALA A 67 -52.69 23.01 -24.57
CA ALA A 67 -52.99 23.73 -23.35
C ALA A 67 -52.47 22.93 -22.14
N PRO A 68 -51.77 23.57 -21.19
CA PRO A 68 -51.11 22.87 -20.10
C PRO A 68 -52.15 22.11 -19.26
N THR A 69 -51.91 20.80 -19.12
CA THR A 69 -52.72 19.94 -18.26
C THR A 69 -52.60 20.37 -16.80
N PRO A 70 -53.57 20.04 -15.92
CA PRO A 70 -53.50 20.40 -14.51
C PRO A 70 -52.22 19.87 -13.82
N ALA A 71 -51.67 18.74 -14.28
CA ALA A 71 -50.42 18.19 -13.75
C ALA A 71 -49.18 19.02 -14.14
N THR A 72 -49.11 19.53 -15.38
CA THR A 72 -47.98 20.37 -15.82
C THR A 72 -48.04 21.75 -15.20
N ARG A 73 -49.23 22.31 -14.98
CA ARG A 73 -49.40 23.57 -14.22
C ARG A 73 -48.90 23.48 -12.78
N LEU A 74 -49.19 22.38 -12.09
CA LEU A 74 -48.71 22.18 -10.72
C LEU A 74 -47.18 22.08 -10.66
N LEU A 75 -46.57 21.43 -11.66
CA LEU A 75 -45.11 21.35 -11.75
C LEU A 75 -44.47 22.71 -12.01
N ASP A 76 -45.04 23.51 -12.91
CA ASP A 76 -44.56 24.87 -13.19
C ASP A 76 -44.74 25.80 -11.98
N GLU A 77 -45.85 25.68 -11.25
CA GLU A 77 -46.08 26.40 -10.00
C GLU A 77 -45.05 26.01 -8.93
N MET A 78 -44.73 24.71 -8.81
CA MET A 78 -43.67 24.24 -7.89
C MET A 78 -42.30 24.80 -8.27
N ILE A 79 -41.93 24.75 -9.55
CA ILE A 79 -40.65 25.28 -10.04
C ILE A 79 -40.55 26.79 -9.78
N ASN A 80 -41.61 27.53 -10.05
CA ASN A 80 -41.65 28.97 -9.78
C ASN A 80 -41.53 29.27 -8.27
N SER A 81 -42.19 28.48 -7.41
CA SER A 81 -42.09 28.63 -5.96
C SER A 81 -40.67 28.37 -5.43
N GLU A 82 -39.97 27.38 -5.99
CA GLU A 82 -38.57 27.11 -5.62
C GLU A 82 -37.62 28.22 -6.10
N GLN A 83 -37.85 28.76 -7.30
CA GLN A 83 -37.07 29.88 -7.83
C GLN A 83 -37.24 31.14 -6.99
N GLU A 84 -38.48 31.46 -6.57
CA GLU A 84 -38.75 32.56 -5.65
C GLU A 84 -38.07 32.34 -4.29
N SER A 85 -38.11 31.11 -3.78
CA SER A 85 -37.43 30.72 -2.53
C SER A 85 -35.91 30.96 -2.61
N ILE A 86 -35.26 30.51 -3.70
CA ILE A 86 -33.82 30.72 -3.94
C ILE A 86 -33.50 32.21 -4.08
N SER A 87 -34.36 32.98 -4.74
CA SER A 87 -34.18 34.43 -4.90
C SER A 87 -34.23 35.16 -3.55
N SER A 88 -35.16 34.78 -2.68
CA SER A 88 -35.32 35.37 -1.35
C SER A 88 -34.14 35.04 -0.41
N LEU A 89 -33.61 33.81 -0.50
CA LEU A 89 -32.40 33.40 0.23
C LEU A 89 -31.18 34.19 -0.23
N ARG A 90 -31.01 34.39 -1.55
CA ARG A 90 -29.93 35.23 -2.10
C ARG A 90 -30.05 36.67 -1.63
N ALA A 91 -31.26 37.23 -1.60
CA ALA A 91 -31.49 38.59 -1.09
C ALA A 91 -31.17 38.70 0.40
N SER A 92 -31.52 37.69 1.21
CA SER A 92 -31.21 37.63 2.64
C SER A 92 -29.70 37.56 2.91
N VAL A 93 -28.98 36.70 2.18
CA VAL A 93 -27.51 36.58 2.29
C VAL A 93 -26.83 37.90 1.91
N ASN A 94 -27.29 38.55 0.84
CA ASN A 94 -26.75 39.84 0.42
C ASN A 94 -27.04 40.97 1.43
N ALA A 95 -28.23 40.99 2.03
CA ALA A 95 -28.56 41.92 3.11
C ALA A 95 -27.69 41.66 4.35
N HIS A 96 -27.41 40.40 4.68
CA HIS A 96 -26.56 40.01 5.80
C HIS A 96 -25.07 40.36 5.58
N MET A 97 -24.61 40.30 4.32
CA MET A 97 -23.29 40.77 3.90
C MET A 97 -23.18 42.29 3.95
N ALA A 98 -24.23 43.01 3.53
CA ALA A 98 -24.26 44.47 3.53
C ALA A 98 -24.42 45.09 4.93
N ALA A 99 -25.12 44.41 5.85
CA ALA A 99 -25.33 44.87 7.23
C ALA A 99 -24.11 44.67 8.15
N ARG A 100 -23.03 44.06 7.66
CA ARG A 100 -21.81 43.84 8.43
C ARG A 100 -21.03 45.17 8.51
N PRO A 101 -20.88 45.81 9.68
CA PRO A 101 -20.16 47.07 9.78
C PRO A 101 -18.69 46.86 9.37
N PRO A 102 -18.06 47.83 8.68
CA PRO A 102 -16.64 47.75 8.40
C PRO A 102 -15.91 47.80 9.74
N SER A 103 -15.35 46.67 10.17
CA SER A 103 -14.42 46.68 11.29
C SER A 103 -13.19 47.44 10.83
N SER A 104 -13.13 48.72 11.17
CA SER A 104 -11.94 49.57 11.09
C SER A 104 -10.92 49.09 12.13
N LYS A 105 -10.26 47.98 11.81
CA LYS A 105 -8.84 47.85 12.08
C LYS A 105 -8.16 47.87 10.72
N SER A 106 -7.66 49.04 10.36
CA SER A 106 -6.61 49.17 9.36
C SER A 106 -5.41 48.39 9.86
N ILE A 107 -5.38 47.09 9.58
CA ILE A 107 -4.15 46.33 9.54
C ILE A 107 -3.49 46.84 8.26
N SER A 108 -2.53 47.74 8.42
CA SER A 108 -1.55 48.00 7.39
C SER A 108 -1.14 46.66 6.79
N SER A 109 -1.33 46.46 5.49
CA SER A 109 -0.68 45.39 4.76
C SER A 109 0.81 45.67 4.71
N THR A 110 1.50 45.56 5.85
CA THR A 110 2.80 44.94 5.86
C THR A 110 2.55 43.55 5.32
N THR A 111 2.91 43.35 4.06
CA THR A 111 3.15 42.05 3.45
C THR A 111 3.82 41.19 4.52
N ALA A 112 3.06 40.29 5.15
CA ALA A 112 3.66 39.26 5.98
C ALA A 112 4.66 38.55 5.06
N PRO A 113 5.95 38.46 5.45
CA PRO A 113 6.93 37.79 4.61
C PRO A 113 6.42 36.37 4.30
N PRO A 114 6.70 35.86 3.08
CA PRO A 114 6.20 34.56 2.67
C PRO A 114 6.66 33.52 3.69
N ASN A 115 5.71 32.82 4.32
CA ASN A 115 5.91 31.68 5.22
C ASN A 115 7.33 31.58 5.78
N THR A 116 7.67 32.42 6.77
CA THR A 116 8.82 32.10 7.60
C THR A 116 8.51 30.76 8.26
N PRO A 117 9.23 29.66 7.94
CA PRO A 117 9.06 28.44 8.70
C PRO A 117 9.30 28.80 10.16
N ASP A 118 8.44 28.32 11.06
CA ASP A 118 8.61 28.54 12.50
C ASP A 118 10.10 28.35 12.83
N PRO A 119 10.74 29.33 13.48
CA PRO A 119 12.16 29.23 13.76
C PRO A 119 12.38 27.92 14.49
N LEU A 120 13.23 27.06 13.91
CA LEU A 120 13.54 25.76 14.50
C LEU A 120 13.86 26.00 15.99
N PRO A 121 13.33 25.17 16.91
CA PRO A 121 13.34 25.46 18.35
C PRO A 121 14.75 25.62 18.95
N PHE A 122 15.78 25.30 18.17
CA PHE A 122 17.18 25.48 18.52
C PHE A 122 17.91 26.17 17.37
N ARG A 123 18.68 27.22 17.67
CA ARG A 123 19.40 27.99 16.66
C ARG A 123 20.65 27.24 16.18
N ASN A 124 21.23 26.41 17.04
CA ASN A 124 22.48 25.70 16.81
C ASN A 124 22.42 24.24 17.26
N LEU A 125 23.20 23.36 16.60
CA LEU A 125 23.34 21.94 16.98
C LEU A 125 23.84 21.79 18.43
N LYS A 126 24.66 22.72 18.91
CA LYS A 126 25.15 22.75 20.30
C LYS A 126 24.01 22.97 21.31
N GLU A 127 23.03 23.81 20.98
CA GLU A 127 21.84 24.03 21.82
C GLU A 127 20.95 22.81 21.82
N LEU A 128 20.70 22.21 20.65
CA LEU A 128 19.94 20.97 20.53
C LEU A 128 20.61 19.82 21.32
N ASN A 129 21.93 19.69 21.25
CA ASN A 129 22.67 18.68 22.02
C ASN A 129 22.64 18.97 23.52
N ARG A 130 22.71 20.24 23.94
CA ARG A 130 22.56 20.63 25.35
C ARG A 130 21.14 20.30 25.85
N HIS A 131 20.12 20.61 25.05
CA HIS A 131 18.73 20.30 25.37
C HIS A 131 18.51 18.79 25.46
N ARG A 132 18.96 18.00 24.47
CA ARG A 132 18.91 16.52 24.50
C ARG A 132 19.55 15.94 25.76
N ARG A 133 20.74 16.42 26.14
CA ARG A 133 21.42 15.99 27.38
C ARG A 133 20.63 16.36 28.63
N SER A 134 20.05 17.56 28.66
CA SER A 134 19.20 18.00 29.77
C SER A 134 17.93 17.14 29.90
N VAL A 135 17.24 16.87 28.80
CA VAL A 135 16.05 16.01 28.75
C VAL A 135 16.40 14.58 29.14
N GLN A 136 17.50 14.02 28.64
CA GLN A 136 17.96 12.68 29.03
C GLN A 136 18.30 12.59 30.53
N LYS A 137 18.92 13.63 31.10
CA LYS A 137 19.23 13.69 32.54
C LYS A 137 17.95 13.81 33.38
N ALA A 138 17.01 14.65 32.96
CA ALA A 138 15.72 14.83 33.63
C ALA A 138 14.84 13.57 33.55
N SER A 139 14.83 12.89 32.39
CA SER A 139 14.06 11.67 32.15
C SER A 139 14.47 10.50 33.06
N ARG A 140 15.68 10.52 33.63
CA ARG A 140 16.19 9.46 34.53
C ARG A 140 15.87 9.72 36.01
N GLY A 141 15.38 10.90 36.37
CA GLY A 141 15.17 11.32 37.76
C GLY A 141 13.75 11.17 38.31
N GLY A 142 12.80 10.67 37.52
CA GLY A 142 11.38 10.52 37.90
C GLY A 142 10.94 9.08 38.11
N THR A 143 9.63 8.89 38.27
CA THR A 143 8.99 7.56 38.39
C THR A 143 8.95 6.84 37.05
N HIS A 144 9.32 5.56 37.04
CA HIS A 144 9.22 4.71 35.84
C HIS A 144 7.79 4.14 35.70
N LEU A 145 7.07 4.55 34.65
CA LEU A 145 5.78 3.98 34.30
C LEU A 145 6.00 2.63 33.61
N SER A 146 5.66 1.52 34.27
CA SER A 146 5.93 0.16 33.76
C SER A 146 4.80 -0.45 32.92
N GLN A 147 3.57 0.08 33.01
CA GLN A 147 2.37 -0.49 32.36
C GLN A 147 1.70 0.49 31.41
N THR A 148 2.49 1.18 30.58
CA THR A 148 1.96 2.10 29.57
C THR A 148 2.06 1.49 28.18
N TYR A 149 0.98 1.60 27.41
CA TYR A 149 1.00 1.27 25.99
C TYR A 149 1.72 2.37 25.21
N ASP A 150 2.69 1.97 24.39
CA ASP A 150 3.40 2.85 23.45
C ASP A 150 3.14 2.34 22.01
N PRO A 151 2.49 3.13 21.14
CA PRO A 151 2.23 2.75 19.75
C PRO A 151 3.50 2.40 18.96
N SER A 152 4.62 3.05 19.26
CA SER A 152 5.88 2.82 18.53
C SER A 152 6.56 1.50 18.92
N SER A 153 6.25 0.98 20.12
CA SER A 153 6.87 -0.23 20.66
C SER A 153 6.61 -1.45 19.78
N ILE A 154 5.38 -1.62 19.27
CA ILE A 154 5.01 -2.76 18.42
C ILE A 154 5.74 -2.72 17.08
N LEU A 155 5.97 -1.53 16.51
CA LEU A 155 6.69 -1.37 15.25
C LEU A 155 8.19 -1.68 15.39
N HIS A 156 8.80 -1.23 16.49
CA HIS A 156 10.24 -1.37 16.70
C HIS A 156 10.65 -2.69 17.37
N ARG A 157 9.79 -3.23 18.23
CA ARG A 157 10.01 -4.44 19.03
C ARG A 157 8.72 -5.24 19.09
N PRO A 158 8.31 -5.84 17.96
CA PRO A 158 7.15 -6.72 17.98
C PRO A 158 7.41 -7.95 18.86
N PRO A 159 6.35 -8.52 19.47
CA PRO A 159 6.47 -9.74 20.27
C PRO A 159 6.75 -10.97 19.39
N VAL A 160 7.24 -12.03 20.01
CA VAL A 160 7.41 -13.34 19.36
C VAL A 160 6.09 -14.11 19.40
N ALA A 161 5.90 -15.07 18.49
CA ALA A 161 4.69 -15.90 18.46
C ALA A 161 4.47 -16.69 19.76
N ASP A 162 5.52 -17.04 20.51
CA ASP A 162 5.42 -17.76 21.77
C ASP A 162 4.96 -16.88 22.93
N ASP A 163 5.33 -15.59 22.91
CA ASP A 163 4.89 -14.57 23.87
C ASP A 163 3.44 -14.10 23.63
N LEU A 164 2.78 -14.66 22.61
CA LEU A 164 1.41 -14.34 22.29
C LEU A 164 0.47 -14.76 23.42
N THR A 165 -0.39 -13.84 23.86
CA THR A 165 -1.42 -14.08 24.88
C THR A 165 -2.77 -13.51 24.44
N LEU A 166 -3.88 -14.10 24.93
CA LEU A 166 -5.23 -13.60 24.65
C LEU A 166 -5.45 -12.14 25.11
N PRO A 167 -4.98 -11.71 26.30
CA PRO A 167 -5.08 -10.30 26.69
C PRO A 167 -4.33 -9.37 25.74
N MET A 168 -3.21 -9.81 25.16
CA MET A 168 -2.50 -9.02 24.17
C MET A 168 -3.32 -8.85 22.89
N LEU A 169 -3.97 -9.91 22.39
CA LEU A 169 -4.87 -9.81 21.24
C LEU A 169 -6.05 -8.86 21.53
N LEU A 170 -6.69 -9.03 22.69
CA LEU A 170 -7.77 -8.15 23.14
C LEU A 170 -7.33 -6.68 23.21
N ALA A 171 -6.18 -6.41 23.86
CA ALA A 171 -5.63 -5.06 24.02
C ALA A 171 -5.31 -4.41 22.66
N ASN A 172 -4.90 -5.20 21.67
CA ASN A 172 -4.61 -4.74 20.31
C ASN A 172 -5.85 -4.71 19.39
N GLN A 173 -7.06 -4.83 19.96
CA GLN A 173 -8.34 -4.66 19.24
C GLN A 173 -8.57 -5.66 18.11
N THR A 174 -7.93 -6.84 18.15
CA THR A 174 -8.05 -7.85 17.09
C THR A 174 -9.44 -8.49 17.01
N HIS A 175 -10.23 -8.37 18.08
CA HIS A 175 -11.55 -8.99 18.23
C HIS A 175 -12.70 -8.18 17.63
N LEU A 176 -12.48 -6.91 17.29
CA LEU A 176 -13.52 -6.04 16.77
C LEU A 176 -13.67 -6.30 15.27
N GLY A 177 -14.80 -6.85 14.84
CA GLY A 177 -15.13 -6.95 13.43
C GLY A 177 -15.96 -5.76 12.94
N HIS A 178 -16.70 -5.98 11.86
CA HIS A 178 -17.58 -4.99 11.24
C HIS A 178 -19.01 -5.01 11.84
N HIS A 179 -19.79 -3.99 11.45
CA HIS A 179 -21.21 -3.88 11.76
C HIS A 179 -22.00 -5.09 11.22
N THR A 180 -23.08 -5.51 11.90
CA THR A 180 -23.86 -6.71 11.54
C THR A 180 -24.44 -6.68 10.12
N SER A 181 -24.63 -5.50 9.54
CA SER A 181 -25.09 -5.34 8.16
C SER A 181 -24.00 -5.60 7.10
N LEU A 182 -22.72 -5.43 7.47
CA LEU A 182 -21.56 -5.61 6.60
C LEU A 182 -20.86 -6.91 7.01
N TRP A 183 -21.52 -8.03 6.73
CA TRP A 183 -21.05 -9.35 7.16
C TRP A 183 -21.08 -10.36 6.01
N ASN A 184 -20.03 -11.18 5.94
CA ASN A 184 -19.97 -12.32 5.04
C ASN A 184 -20.33 -13.63 5.79
N PRO A 185 -21.44 -14.31 5.43
CA PRO A 185 -21.86 -15.55 6.10
C PRO A 185 -20.81 -16.66 6.14
N SER A 186 -19.88 -16.66 5.18
CA SER A 186 -18.77 -17.63 5.12
C SER A 186 -17.84 -17.54 6.33
N ASN A 187 -17.82 -16.39 7.02
CA ASN A 187 -17.04 -16.15 8.24
C ASN A 187 -17.78 -16.42 9.54
N SER A 188 -19.01 -16.95 9.49
CA SER A 188 -19.79 -17.33 10.68
C SER A 188 -19.00 -18.13 11.71
N GLY A 189 -18.16 -19.07 11.26
CA GLY A 189 -17.36 -19.93 12.14
C GLY A 189 -16.28 -19.23 12.96
N TYR A 190 -15.93 -17.98 12.63
CA TYR A 190 -14.92 -17.19 13.36
C TYR A 190 -15.53 -16.21 14.36
N ILE A 191 -16.82 -15.95 14.27
CA ILE A 191 -17.52 -14.98 15.09
C ILE A 191 -17.92 -15.62 16.41
N PHE A 192 -17.53 -14.99 17.51
CA PHE A 192 -17.89 -15.38 18.86
C PHE A 192 -19.32 -14.96 19.22
N GLY A 193 -19.70 -13.74 18.81
CA GLY A 193 -21.02 -13.19 19.10
C GLY A 193 -21.20 -11.79 18.53
N ILE A 194 -22.28 -11.13 18.92
CA ILE A 194 -22.60 -9.76 18.53
C ILE A 194 -22.72 -8.92 19.79
N ARG A 195 -22.12 -7.73 19.78
CA ARG A 195 -22.26 -6.73 20.84
C ARG A 195 -22.26 -5.35 20.21
N ASP A 196 -23.16 -4.49 20.65
CA ASP A 196 -23.26 -3.12 20.16
C ASP A 196 -23.35 -3.06 18.62
N GLU A 197 -24.11 -3.99 18.02
CA GLU A 197 -24.30 -4.15 16.57
C GLU A 197 -23.00 -4.42 15.77
N ILE A 198 -21.93 -4.83 16.45
CA ILE A 198 -20.65 -5.22 15.87
C ILE A 198 -20.42 -6.72 16.11
N HIS A 199 -19.91 -7.41 15.10
CA HIS A 199 -19.46 -8.78 15.24
C HIS A 199 -18.16 -8.86 16.05
N ILE A 200 -18.14 -9.69 17.09
CA ILE A 200 -16.94 -9.98 17.86
C ILE A 200 -16.30 -11.25 17.31
N ILE A 201 -15.03 -11.15 16.90
CA ILE A 201 -14.22 -12.29 16.44
C ILE A 201 -13.72 -13.07 17.66
N SER A 202 -13.75 -14.40 17.57
CA SER A 202 -13.25 -15.29 18.62
C SER A 202 -11.73 -15.24 18.73
N LEU A 203 -11.23 -14.75 19.86
CA LEU A 203 -9.80 -14.61 20.13
C LEU A 203 -9.06 -15.95 20.20
N ASP A 204 -9.72 -17.02 20.62
CA ASP A 204 -9.12 -18.36 20.67
C ASP A 204 -8.80 -18.87 19.26
N ILE A 205 -9.71 -18.58 18.33
CA ILE A 205 -9.52 -18.89 16.91
C ILE A 205 -8.41 -18.00 16.35
N THR A 206 -8.46 -16.68 16.57
CA THR A 206 -7.39 -15.77 16.14
C THR A 206 -6.02 -16.24 16.63
N TYR A 207 -5.92 -16.63 17.90
CA TYR A 207 -4.69 -17.13 18.51
C TYR A 207 -4.15 -18.38 17.80
N ALA A 208 -5.00 -19.39 17.59
CA ALA A 208 -4.60 -20.64 16.96
C ALA A 208 -4.17 -20.44 15.50
N TYR A 209 -4.91 -19.62 14.74
CA TYR A 209 -4.62 -19.35 13.33
C TYR A 209 -3.38 -18.47 13.16
N LEU A 210 -3.19 -17.46 14.02
CA LEU A 210 -1.97 -16.64 14.02
C LEU A 210 -0.72 -17.47 14.32
N LYS A 211 -0.78 -18.37 15.31
CA LYS A 211 0.33 -19.30 15.59
C LYS A 211 0.61 -20.26 14.42
N ARG A 212 -0.44 -20.75 13.75
CA ARG A 212 -0.29 -21.57 12.54
C ARG A 212 0.40 -20.79 11.42
N ALA A 213 -0.07 -19.57 11.14
CA ALA A 213 0.52 -18.71 10.12
C ALA A 213 2.00 -18.37 10.43
N ALA A 214 2.32 -18.07 11.69
CA ALA A 214 3.70 -17.83 12.12
C ALA A 214 4.61 -19.03 11.83
N LYS A 215 4.17 -20.25 12.12
CA LYS A 215 4.92 -21.47 11.79
C LYS A 215 5.15 -21.66 10.29
N VAL A 216 4.15 -21.33 9.46
CA VAL A 216 4.28 -21.38 8.00
C VAL A 216 5.34 -20.38 7.51
N VAL A 217 5.27 -19.13 7.98
CA VAL A 217 6.25 -18.09 7.63
C VAL A 217 7.66 -18.51 8.06
N GLN A 218 7.82 -19.04 9.27
CA GLN A 218 9.09 -19.55 9.77
C GLN A 218 9.65 -20.68 8.88
N ALA A 219 8.82 -21.66 8.51
CA ALA A 219 9.24 -22.79 7.68
C ALA A 219 9.62 -22.37 6.26
N VAL A 220 8.88 -21.42 5.66
CA VAL A 220 9.22 -20.87 4.34
C VAL A 220 10.55 -20.12 4.39
N ALA A 221 10.73 -19.27 5.40
CA ALA A 221 11.97 -18.53 5.61
C ALA A 221 13.18 -19.46 5.90
N GLU A 222 12.97 -20.55 6.63
CA GLU A 222 14.00 -21.56 6.91
C GLU A 222 14.47 -22.29 5.65
N ARG A 223 13.53 -22.63 4.75
CA ARG A 223 13.83 -23.15 3.40
C ARG A 223 14.34 -22.06 2.46
N GLY A 224 14.42 -20.83 2.95
CA GLY A 224 14.96 -19.70 2.25
C GLY A 224 14.01 -19.05 1.24
N GLY A 225 12.75 -19.50 1.18
CA GLY A 225 11.76 -19.00 0.24
C GLY A 225 11.49 -17.49 0.35
N ILE A 226 10.94 -16.94 -0.71
CA ILE A 226 10.63 -15.52 -0.87
C ILE A 226 9.29 -15.23 -0.21
N VAL A 227 9.32 -14.53 0.93
CA VAL A 227 8.13 -14.03 1.61
C VAL A 227 7.84 -12.59 1.17
N LEU A 228 6.63 -12.33 0.69
CA LEU A 228 6.16 -11.02 0.24
C LEU A 228 5.03 -10.51 1.14
N PHE A 229 5.24 -9.38 1.80
CA PHE A 229 4.23 -8.68 2.59
C PHE A 229 3.49 -7.66 1.72
N VAL A 230 2.17 -7.68 1.72
CA VAL A 230 1.32 -6.77 0.96
C VAL A 230 0.42 -6.03 1.94
N GLY A 231 0.50 -4.71 1.96
CA GLY A 231 -0.35 -3.86 2.80
C GLY A 231 -0.50 -2.51 2.14
N THR A 232 -1.63 -2.27 1.47
CA THR A 232 -1.83 -1.14 0.55
C THR A 232 -2.58 0.04 1.13
N ARG A 233 -3.11 -0.09 2.35
CA ARG A 233 -3.84 0.96 3.04
C ARG A 233 -2.89 2.05 3.55
N ASP A 234 -3.33 3.30 3.49
CA ASP A 234 -2.58 4.43 4.04
C ASP A 234 -2.34 4.21 5.54
N GLY A 235 -1.11 4.49 6.01
CA GLY A 235 -0.69 4.22 7.40
C GLY A 235 -0.13 2.82 7.65
N MET A 236 -0.29 1.85 6.73
CA MET A 236 0.32 0.52 6.85
C MET A 236 1.78 0.45 6.33
N VAL A 237 2.28 1.51 5.69
CA VAL A 237 3.61 1.54 5.06
C VAL A 237 4.70 1.08 6.02
N ASP A 238 4.76 1.67 7.21
CA ASP A 238 5.79 1.34 8.20
C ASP A 238 5.64 -0.09 8.73
N ILE A 239 4.40 -0.57 8.89
CA ILE A 239 4.10 -1.93 9.35
C ILE A 239 4.61 -2.95 8.32
N THR A 240 4.22 -2.78 7.05
CA THR A 240 4.58 -3.70 5.96
C THR A 240 6.09 -3.70 5.74
N VAL A 241 6.73 -2.52 5.71
CA VAL A 241 8.17 -2.38 5.51
C VAL A 241 8.96 -2.98 6.68
N ASN A 242 8.55 -2.74 7.92
CA ASN A 242 9.24 -3.29 9.10
C ASN A 242 9.07 -4.81 9.17
N SER A 243 7.87 -5.34 8.89
CA SER A 243 7.61 -6.80 8.88
C SER A 243 8.46 -7.52 7.83
N ALA A 244 8.53 -6.97 6.61
CA ALA A 244 9.39 -7.48 5.55
C ALA A 244 10.87 -7.39 5.90
N ARG A 245 11.30 -6.29 6.53
CA ARG A 245 12.69 -6.12 6.99
C ARG A 245 13.07 -7.16 8.03
N LEU A 246 12.18 -7.48 8.97
CA LEU A 246 12.43 -8.50 9.99
C LEU A 246 12.60 -9.89 9.37
N ALA A 247 11.74 -10.25 8.41
CA ALA A 247 11.77 -11.54 7.72
C ALA A 247 12.85 -11.67 6.63
N GLU A 248 13.62 -10.61 6.37
CA GLU A 248 14.51 -10.47 5.21
C GLU A 248 13.78 -10.75 3.87
N GLY A 249 12.52 -10.35 3.79
CA GLY A 249 11.62 -10.53 2.65
C GLY A 249 11.30 -9.23 1.91
N TYR A 250 10.23 -9.27 1.12
CA TYR A 250 9.76 -8.18 0.27
C TYR A 250 8.51 -7.53 0.80
N HIS A 251 8.25 -6.31 0.35
CA HIS A 251 7.03 -5.59 0.67
C HIS A 251 6.44 -4.88 -0.54
N ILE A 252 5.13 -4.76 -0.55
CA ILE A 252 4.35 -3.89 -1.42
C ILE A 252 3.44 -3.05 -0.53
N PHE A 253 3.68 -1.73 -0.51
CA PHE A 253 2.86 -0.77 0.23
C PHE A 253 2.04 0.16 -0.67
N HIS A 254 2.33 0.17 -1.97
CA HIS A 254 1.49 0.80 -2.97
C HIS A 254 0.52 -0.21 -3.59
N ARG A 255 -0.42 0.29 -4.39
CA ARG A 255 -1.36 -0.54 -5.13
C ARG A 255 -0.64 -1.67 -5.89
N TRP A 256 -1.13 -2.90 -5.73
CA TRP A 256 -0.71 -4.04 -6.55
C TRP A 256 -0.96 -3.75 -8.03
N VAL A 257 0.07 -3.93 -8.87
CA VAL A 257 -0.07 -3.80 -10.33
C VAL A 257 -0.66 -5.10 -10.87
N PRO A 258 -1.89 -5.09 -11.42
CA PRO A 258 -2.49 -6.29 -11.98
C PRO A 258 -1.60 -6.89 -13.07
N GLY A 259 -1.39 -8.20 -13.01
CA GLY A 259 -0.52 -8.92 -13.90
C GLY A 259 0.93 -9.05 -13.44
N SER A 260 1.26 -8.64 -12.20
CA SER A 260 2.64 -8.79 -11.69
C SER A 260 3.07 -10.25 -11.58
N LEU A 261 2.14 -11.21 -11.41
CA LEU A 261 2.44 -12.63 -11.49
C LEU A 261 2.08 -13.22 -12.87
N THR A 262 0.91 -12.89 -13.43
CA THR A 262 0.44 -13.47 -14.72
C THR A 262 1.23 -12.98 -15.92
N ASN A 263 1.54 -11.68 -15.95
CA ASN A 263 2.34 -11.02 -16.97
C ASN A 263 3.68 -10.53 -16.38
N GLY A 264 4.23 -11.27 -15.42
CA GLY A 264 5.41 -10.87 -14.66
C GLY A 264 6.60 -10.57 -15.55
N GLN A 265 6.82 -11.33 -16.63
CA GLN A 265 7.95 -11.09 -17.55
C GLN A 265 7.90 -9.72 -18.21
N GLN A 266 6.72 -9.20 -18.56
CA GLN A 266 6.60 -7.89 -19.19
C GLN A 266 6.75 -6.75 -18.17
N ILE A 267 6.23 -6.94 -16.95
CA ILE A 267 6.19 -5.90 -15.91
C ILE A 267 7.50 -5.83 -15.12
N LEU A 268 8.04 -6.99 -14.77
CA LEU A 268 9.20 -7.15 -13.89
C LEU A 268 10.45 -7.64 -14.64
N GLY A 269 10.38 -7.89 -15.95
CA GLY A 269 11.52 -8.39 -16.73
C GLY A 269 12.71 -7.43 -16.79
N SER A 270 12.47 -6.13 -16.65
CA SER A 270 13.53 -5.11 -16.51
C SER A 270 14.12 -5.02 -15.10
N GLY A 271 13.51 -5.70 -14.11
CA GLY A 271 13.93 -5.64 -12.73
C GLY A 271 15.16 -6.52 -12.49
N GLY A 272 16.22 -5.96 -11.92
CA GLY A 272 17.46 -6.70 -11.67
C GLY A 272 17.31 -7.88 -10.72
N VAL A 273 17.94 -8.99 -11.09
CA VAL A 273 17.93 -10.26 -10.36
C VAL A 273 19.33 -10.56 -9.84
N LYS A 274 19.42 -11.06 -8.59
CA LYS A 274 20.70 -11.38 -7.94
C LYS A 274 20.75 -12.82 -7.49
N ILE A 275 21.91 -13.44 -7.70
CA ILE A 275 22.21 -14.79 -7.21
C ILE A 275 22.97 -14.65 -5.90
N VAL A 276 22.50 -15.38 -4.89
CA VAL A 276 23.08 -15.36 -3.54
C VAL A 276 23.43 -16.76 -3.09
N ASP A 277 24.50 -16.91 -2.32
CA ASP A 277 24.90 -18.17 -1.71
C ASP A 277 23.98 -18.59 -0.54
N MET A 278 24.25 -19.73 0.11
CA MET A 278 23.54 -20.23 1.28
C MET A 278 23.50 -19.21 2.43
N ASN A 279 24.56 -18.40 2.56
CA ASN A 279 24.72 -17.35 3.57
C ASN A 279 24.22 -15.97 3.12
N ASP A 280 23.51 -15.88 2.00
CA ASP A 280 23.02 -14.64 1.38
C ASP A 280 24.11 -13.70 0.85
N ASN A 281 25.34 -14.20 0.67
CA ASN A 281 26.39 -13.44 0.00
C ASN A 281 26.10 -13.37 -1.50
N VAL A 282 26.11 -12.16 -2.07
CA VAL A 282 25.86 -11.94 -3.49
C VAL A 282 27.05 -12.44 -4.31
N LEU A 283 26.78 -13.28 -5.31
CA LEU A 283 27.79 -13.73 -6.27
C LEU A 283 27.87 -12.75 -7.43
N THR A 284 28.84 -11.84 -7.38
CA THR A 284 29.03 -10.78 -8.38
C THR A 284 29.42 -11.31 -9.76
N GLN A 285 29.89 -12.56 -9.85
CA GLN A 285 30.33 -13.20 -11.10
C GLN A 285 29.22 -13.31 -12.15
N TYR A 286 27.95 -13.37 -11.71
CA TYR A 286 26.80 -13.57 -12.59
C TYR A 286 25.97 -12.30 -12.82
N ASP A 287 26.38 -11.15 -12.29
CA ASP A 287 25.60 -9.90 -12.35
C ASP A 287 25.48 -9.39 -13.79
N ASP A 288 26.57 -9.52 -14.57
CA ASP A 288 26.62 -9.09 -15.98
C ASP A 288 25.70 -9.92 -16.89
N LEU A 289 25.54 -11.22 -16.59
CA LEU A 289 24.66 -12.11 -17.37
C LEU A 289 23.19 -11.77 -17.11
N LEU A 290 22.83 -11.49 -15.86
CA LEU A 290 21.45 -11.22 -15.45
C LEU A 290 21.02 -9.81 -15.85
N SER A 291 21.94 -8.85 -15.90
CA SER A 291 21.66 -7.46 -16.27
C SER A 291 21.25 -7.29 -17.74
N ARG A 292 21.53 -8.27 -18.62
CA ARG A 292 21.14 -8.24 -20.04
C ARG A 292 19.65 -8.55 -20.30
N GLY A 293 18.83 -8.67 -19.25
CA GLY A 293 17.37 -8.62 -19.35
C GLY A 293 16.68 -9.90 -19.83
N SER A 294 17.39 -11.03 -19.89
CA SER A 294 16.84 -12.33 -20.32
C SER A 294 16.61 -13.32 -19.15
N HIS A 295 16.44 -12.83 -17.93
CA HIS A 295 16.14 -13.71 -16.79
C HIS A 295 14.63 -13.95 -16.62
N GLN A 296 14.30 -15.12 -16.06
CA GLN A 296 12.94 -15.42 -15.63
C GLN A 296 12.60 -14.63 -14.37
N VAL A 297 11.44 -13.98 -14.35
CA VAL A 297 10.95 -13.25 -13.18
C VAL A 297 10.67 -14.21 -12.02
N MET A 298 11.18 -13.85 -10.84
CA MET A 298 10.98 -14.60 -9.61
C MET A 298 9.58 -14.39 -9.06
N ARG A 299 8.97 -15.48 -8.59
CA ARG A 299 7.67 -15.47 -7.93
C ARG A 299 7.87 -15.60 -6.42
N PRO A 300 7.00 -14.99 -5.59
CA PRO A 300 7.01 -15.22 -4.16
C PRO A 300 6.59 -16.66 -3.86
N ASP A 301 7.21 -17.26 -2.85
CA ASP A 301 6.85 -18.59 -2.33
C ASP A 301 5.73 -18.50 -1.28
N LEU A 302 5.56 -17.32 -0.67
CA LEU A 302 4.51 -17.04 0.29
C LEU A 302 4.14 -15.55 0.22
N VAL A 303 2.84 -15.26 0.13
CA VAL A 303 2.32 -13.89 0.21
C VAL A 303 1.56 -13.70 1.51
N VAL A 304 1.89 -12.65 2.25
CA VAL A 304 1.19 -12.22 3.47
C VAL A 304 0.43 -10.94 3.15
N CYS A 305 -0.89 -11.00 3.03
CA CYS A 305 -1.75 -9.87 2.71
C CYS A 305 -2.43 -9.33 3.98
N LEU A 306 -2.09 -8.10 4.37
CA LEU A 306 -2.61 -7.47 5.58
C LEU A 306 -4.04 -6.93 5.39
N ASN A 307 -4.44 -6.66 4.15
CA ASN A 307 -5.77 -6.13 3.81
C ASN A 307 -6.30 -6.82 2.53
N PRO A 308 -6.91 -8.03 2.65
CA PRO A 308 -7.37 -8.85 1.53
C PRO A 308 -8.45 -8.20 0.65
N ILE A 309 -9.37 -7.44 1.24
CA ILE A 309 -10.53 -6.89 0.53
C ILE A 309 -10.12 -5.95 -0.59
N GLU A 310 -9.14 -5.08 -0.36
CA GLU A 310 -8.64 -4.14 -1.36
C GLU A 310 -7.65 -4.78 -2.35
N ASN A 311 -7.15 -5.99 -2.05
CA ASN A 311 -6.11 -6.68 -2.83
C ASN A 311 -6.58 -8.02 -3.42
N GLN A 312 -7.87 -8.13 -3.76
CA GLN A 312 -8.44 -9.36 -4.35
C GLN A 312 -7.71 -9.80 -5.63
N VAL A 313 -7.27 -8.86 -6.46
CA VAL A 313 -6.52 -9.16 -7.70
C VAL A 313 -5.21 -9.88 -7.38
N CYS A 314 -4.48 -9.42 -6.36
CA CYS A 314 -3.24 -10.06 -5.92
C CYS A 314 -3.51 -11.50 -5.45
N LEU A 315 -4.55 -11.70 -4.64
CA LEU A 315 -4.93 -13.03 -4.13
C LEU A 315 -5.39 -13.97 -5.25
N HIS A 316 -6.13 -13.45 -6.22
CA HIS A 316 -6.57 -14.20 -7.39
C HIS A 316 -5.37 -14.67 -8.22
N GLU A 317 -4.42 -13.78 -8.52
CA GLU A 317 -3.19 -14.14 -9.22
C GLU A 317 -2.37 -15.17 -8.45
N CYS A 318 -2.28 -15.06 -7.12
CA CYS A 318 -1.61 -16.06 -6.28
C CYS A 318 -2.29 -17.44 -6.41
N GLY A 319 -3.62 -17.49 -6.44
CA GLY A 319 -4.39 -18.71 -6.66
C GLY A 319 -4.12 -19.37 -8.01
N VAL A 320 -4.00 -18.58 -9.08
CA VAL A 320 -3.68 -19.07 -10.43
C VAL A 320 -2.27 -19.66 -10.52
N PHE A 321 -1.30 -19.13 -9.76
CA PHE A 321 0.08 -19.61 -9.72
C PHE A 321 0.39 -20.57 -8.58
N ASN A 322 -0.61 -21.02 -7.85
CA ASN A 322 -0.48 -21.92 -6.70
C ASN A 322 0.50 -21.37 -5.62
N VAL A 323 0.54 -20.05 -5.46
CA VAL A 323 1.32 -19.41 -4.38
C VAL A 323 0.45 -19.40 -3.12
N PRO A 324 0.91 -20.01 -2.01
CA PRO A 324 0.16 -19.99 -0.76
C PRO A 324 0.08 -18.57 -0.21
N THR A 325 -1.08 -18.24 0.36
CA THR A 325 -1.37 -16.91 0.89
C THR A 325 -1.80 -16.97 2.35
N ILE A 326 -1.28 -16.05 3.16
CA ILE A 326 -1.75 -15.74 4.51
C ILE A 326 -2.46 -14.39 4.43
N GLY A 327 -3.62 -14.24 5.08
CA GLY A 327 -4.24 -12.93 5.16
C GLY A 327 -5.05 -12.69 6.42
N ILE A 328 -5.15 -11.41 6.81
CA ILE A 328 -6.00 -10.97 7.91
C ILE A 328 -7.43 -10.91 7.38
N VAL A 329 -8.31 -11.74 7.94
CA VAL A 329 -9.69 -11.87 7.47
C VAL A 329 -10.60 -11.25 8.52
N ASP A 330 -11.17 -10.09 8.20
CA ASP A 330 -12.24 -9.49 8.99
C ASP A 330 -13.61 -10.11 8.61
N THR A 331 -14.66 -9.77 9.35
CA THR A 331 -15.98 -10.41 9.28
C THR A 331 -16.70 -10.24 7.94
N ASP A 332 -16.35 -9.23 7.15
CA ASP A 332 -16.88 -8.95 5.81
C ASP A 332 -16.02 -9.59 4.68
N ALA A 333 -14.76 -9.91 4.95
CA ALA A 333 -13.87 -10.56 3.99
C ALA A 333 -14.29 -12.03 3.72
N ASN A 334 -13.97 -12.56 2.54
CA ASN A 334 -14.18 -13.99 2.27
C ASN A 334 -12.93 -14.81 2.68
N PRO A 335 -13.04 -15.77 3.60
CA PRO A 335 -11.88 -16.54 4.06
C PRO A 335 -11.32 -17.49 3.00
N THR A 336 -12.10 -17.82 1.97
CA THR A 336 -11.67 -18.74 0.91
C THR A 336 -10.66 -18.11 -0.06
N TRP A 337 -10.44 -16.79 0.00
CA TRP A 337 -9.44 -16.12 -0.84
C TRP A 337 -8.00 -16.41 -0.40
N VAL A 338 -7.80 -16.87 0.83
CA VAL A 338 -6.48 -17.12 1.40
C VAL A 338 -6.31 -18.56 1.84
N THR A 339 -5.09 -19.08 1.73
CA THR A 339 -4.77 -20.45 2.18
C THR A 339 -4.78 -20.56 3.71
N TYR A 340 -4.25 -19.54 4.39
CA TYR A 340 -4.14 -19.48 5.84
C TYR A 340 -4.77 -18.18 6.35
N PRO A 341 -6.10 -18.18 6.61
CA PRO A 341 -6.78 -17.00 7.13
C PRO A 341 -6.35 -16.72 8.58
N ILE A 342 -6.28 -15.45 8.97
CA ILE A 342 -6.10 -15.04 10.36
C ILE A 342 -7.33 -14.19 10.71
N PRO A 343 -8.34 -14.75 11.39
CA PRO A 343 -9.53 -14.00 11.73
C PRO A 343 -9.17 -12.89 12.72
N ALA A 344 -9.23 -11.64 12.28
CA ALA A 344 -8.92 -10.46 13.11
C ALA A 344 -9.33 -9.18 12.40
N ASN A 345 -9.44 -8.11 13.19
CA ASN A 345 -9.63 -6.74 12.72
C ASN A 345 -8.47 -6.28 11.79
N ASP A 346 -8.77 -5.89 10.55
CA ASP A 346 -7.82 -5.30 9.60
C ASP A 346 -7.92 -3.75 9.49
N ASP A 347 -8.91 -3.14 10.15
CA ASP A 347 -9.09 -1.69 10.30
C ASP A 347 -8.22 -1.06 11.38
N SER A 348 -7.96 -1.78 12.46
CA SER A 348 -7.07 -1.28 13.50
C SER A 348 -5.61 -1.44 13.09
N PHE A 349 -4.90 -0.32 12.88
CA PHE A 349 -3.45 -0.33 12.67
C PHE A 349 -2.69 -1.04 13.79
N ARG A 350 -3.22 -1.01 15.01
CA ARG A 350 -2.63 -1.71 16.16
C ARG A 350 -2.73 -3.23 16.02
N SER A 351 -3.87 -3.73 15.58
CA SER A 351 -4.10 -5.15 15.26
C SER A 351 -3.15 -5.61 14.16
N VAL A 352 -3.13 -4.87 13.04
CA VAL A 352 -2.30 -5.17 11.87
C VAL A 352 -0.80 -5.09 12.20
N ALA A 353 -0.38 -4.11 13.01
CA ALA A 353 1.01 -3.99 13.46
C ALA A 353 1.44 -5.17 14.33
N LEU A 354 0.57 -5.63 15.24
CA LEU A 354 0.84 -6.80 16.07
C LEU A 354 1.01 -8.06 15.20
N ILE A 355 0.05 -8.32 14.32
CA ILE A 355 0.05 -9.50 13.45
C ILE A 355 1.26 -9.48 12.50
N GLY A 356 1.46 -8.37 11.78
CA GLY A 356 2.59 -8.19 10.87
C GLY A 356 3.94 -8.34 11.58
N GLY A 357 4.06 -7.75 12.78
CA GLY A 357 5.25 -7.87 13.62
C GLY A 357 5.57 -9.30 14.07
N ILE A 358 4.55 -10.05 14.50
CA ILE A 358 4.70 -11.47 14.90
C ILE A 358 5.12 -12.32 13.70
N LEU A 359 4.49 -12.14 12.54
CA LEU A 359 4.86 -12.84 11.30
C LEU A 359 6.28 -12.46 10.83
N GLY A 360 6.65 -11.19 10.94
CA GLY A 360 8.00 -10.70 10.66
C GLY A 360 9.06 -11.34 11.57
N ASN A 361 8.79 -11.44 12.87
CA ASN A 361 9.66 -12.13 13.83
C ASN A 361 9.74 -13.64 13.56
N ALA A 362 8.64 -14.28 13.17
CA ALA A 362 8.66 -15.69 12.79
C ALA A 362 9.54 -15.94 11.56
N GLY A 363 9.46 -15.05 10.56
CA GLY A 363 10.36 -15.05 9.41
C GLY A 363 11.82 -14.84 9.81
N LYS A 364 12.10 -13.87 10.69
CA LYS A 364 13.43 -13.61 11.24
C LYS A 364 14.03 -14.85 11.90
N GLU A 365 13.24 -15.56 12.70
CA GLU A 365 13.68 -16.79 13.35
C GLU A 365 13.95 -17.91 12.33
N GLY A 366 13.09 -18.05 11.31
CA GLY A 366 13.35 -18.97 10.19
C GLY A 366 14.66 -18.67 9.45
N GLN A 367 14.94 -17.39 9.16
CA GLN A 367 16.21 -16.98 8.56
C GLN A 367 17.42 -17.29 9.47
N ARG A 368 17.27 -17.08 10.78
CA ARG A 368 18.32 -17.39 11.77
C ARG A 368 18.65 -18.88 11.76
N LEU A 369 17.62 -19.75 11.78
CA LEU A 369 17.79 -21.20 11.71
C LEU A 369 18.44 -21.64 10.41
N ARG A 370 18.05 -21.04 9.28
CA ARG A 370 18.68 -21.28 7.96
C ARG A 370 20.17 -20.97 7.98
N LYS A 371 20.56 -19.78 8.47
CA LYS A 371 21.97 -19.35 8.54
C LYS A 371 22.80 -20.22 9.47
N LEU A 372 22.22 -20.70 10.56
CA LEU A 372 22.87 -21.64 11.47
C LEU A 372 23.18 -22.97 10.76
N LYS A 373 22.18 -23.57 10.09
CA LYS A 373 22.38 -24.82 9.32
C LYS A 373 23.36 -24.62 8.15
N ALA A 374 23.33 -23.46 7.50
CA ALA A 374 24.29 -23.12 6.45
C ALA A 374 25.73 -23.02 7.00
N SER A 375 25.92 -22.50 8.22
CA SER A 375 27.24 -22.48 8.88
C SER A 375 27.77 -23.87 9.22
N GLU A 376 26.88 -24.85 9.41
CA GLU A 376 27.21 -26.28 9.58
C GLU A 376 27.46 -26.98 8.22
N GLY A 377 27.35 -26.26 7.10
CA GLY A 377 27.52 -26.79 5.74
C GLY A 377 26.32 -27.55 5.20
N GLN A 378 25.15 -27.47 5.85
CA GLN A 378 23.93 -28.14 5.43
C GLN A 378 22.96 -27.17 4.76
N ALA A 379 22.60 -27.44 3.50
CA ALA A 379 21.56 -26.69 2.80
C ALA A 379 20.17 -27.14 3.27
N THR A 380 19.31 -26.19 3.64
CA THR A 380 17.92 -26.45 4.06
C THR A 380 16.95 -26.67 2.90
N TYR A 381 17.41 -26.49 1.68
CA TYR A 381 16.64 -26.58 0.44
C TYR A 381 17.48 -27.22 -0.65
N ASP A 382 16.82 -27.75 -1.67
CA ASP A 382 17.50 -28.41 -2.76
C ASP A 382 18.25 -27.38 -3.63
N THR A 383 19.55 -27.63 -3.82
CA THR A 383 20.44 -26.80 -4.63
C THR A 383 20.65 -27.36 -6.04
N SER A 384 20.17 -28.56 -6.32
CA SER A 384 20.37 -29.27 -7.58
C SER A 384 19.87 -28.46 -8.78
N LEU A 385 18.67 -27.89 -8.66
CA LEU A 385 18.00 -27.15 -9.72
C LEU A 385 18.73 -25.85 -10.07
N VAL A 386 19.27 -25.16 -9.06
CA VAL A 386 20.05 -23.94 -9.28
C VAL A 386 21.42 -24.26 -9.87
N ARG A 387 22.07 -25.33 -9.39
CA ARG A 387 23.35 -25.78 -9.94
C ARG A 387 23.23 -26.15 -11.41
N GLY A 388 22.15 -26.83 -11.80
CA GLY A 388 21.85 -27.14 -13.20
C GLY A 388 21.65 -25.88 -14.05
N LYS A 389 20.88 -24.90 -13.55
CA LYS A 389 20.70 -23.61 -14.25
C LYS A 389 22.00 -22.82 -14.40
N LEU A 390 22.84 -22.82 -13.37
CA LEU A 390 24.15 -22.17 -13.40
C LEU A 390 25.10 -22.82 -14.40
N ALA A 391 25.17 -24.16 -14.42
CA ALA A 391 25.97 -24.89 -15.40
C ALA A 391 25.54 -24.58 -16.84
N ALA A 392 24.23 -24.52 -17.11
CA ALA A 392 23.70 -24.13 -18.41
C ALA A 392 24.03 -22.67 -18.78
N LEU A 393 24.01 -21.76 -17.80
CA LEU A 393 24.41 -20.36 -18.01
C LEU A 393 25.90 -20.21 -18.29
N GLU A 394 26.74 -20.98 -17.60
CA GLU A 394 28.19 -21.02 -17.83
C GLU A 394 28.53 -21.58 -19.22
N GLU A 395 27.81 -22.62 -19.66
CA GLU A 395 27.94 -23.19 -21.01
C GLU A 395 27.55 -22.17 -22.09
N LEU A 396 26.44 -21.45 -21.91
CA LEU A 396 26.03 -20.37 -22.83
C LEU A 396 27.03 -19.21 -22.87
N ALA A 397 27.56 -18.82 -21.71
CA ALA A 397 28.57 -17.77 -21.64
C ALA A 397 29.87 -18.17 -22.36
N ALA A 398 30.28 -19.44 -22.27
CA ALA A 398 31.44 -19.95 -23.00
C ALA A 398 31.23 -19.90 -24.53
N LEU A 399 30.04 -20.26 -25.03
CA LEU A 399 29.71 -20.21 -26.45
C LEU A 399 29.69 -18.78 -27.04
N ASP A 400 29.23 -17.79 -26.26
CA ASP A 400 29.24 -16.39 -26.68
C ASP A 400 30.66 -15.82 -26.81
N VAL A 401 31.60 -16.26 -25.96
CA VAL A 401 33.01 -15.87 -26.04
C VAL A 401 33.65 -16.43 -27.32
N ASP A 402 33.40 -17.70 -27.66
CA ASP A 402 33.93 -18.34 -28.87
C ASP A 402 33.40 -17.69 -30.16
N ASN A 403 32.12 -17.29 -30.20
CA ASN A 403 31.53 -16.56 -31.33
C ASN A 403 32.09 -15.13 -31.49
N SER A 404 32.41 -14.44 -30.39
CA SER A 404 33.03 -13.11 -30.47
C SER A 404 34.44 -13.18 -31.08
N SER A 405 35.24 -14.19 -30.70
CA SER A 405 36.61 -14.40 -31.20
C SER A 405 36.68 -14.82 -32.67
N SER A 406 35.70 -15.59 -33.14
CA SER A 406 35.61 -16.01 -34.56
C SER A 406 35.06 -14.90 -35.47
N SER A 407 34.29 -13.94 -34.94
CA SER A 407 33.81 -12.77 -35.68
C SER A 407 34.88 -11.68 -35.89
N GLU A 408 35.88 -11.59 -35.00
CA GLU A 408 37.06 -10.73 -35.17
C GLU A 408 38.05 -11.34 -36.17
N ALA A 409 38.24 -12.66 -36.14
CA ALA A 409 39.13 -13.35 -37.09
C ALA A 409 38.63 -13.38 -38.55
N ALA A 410 37.35 -13.06 -38.80
CA ALA A 410 36.76 -13.01 -40.13
C ALA A 410 36.77 -11.60 -40.77
N LYS A 411 37.34 -10.61 -40.09
CA LYS A 411 37.46 -9.21 -40.57
C LYS A 411 38.87 -8.80 -41.01
N ASP A 412 39.87 -9.67 -40.82
CA ASP A 412 41.21 -9.57 -41.38
C ASP A 412 41.34 -10.52 -42.59
#